data_AF-A0A375YTE6-F1
#
_entry.id   AF-A0A375YTE6-F1
#
_cell.length_a   1.000
_cell.length_b   1.000
_cell.length_c   1.000
_cell.angle_alpha   90.00
_cell.angle_beta   90.00
_cell.angle_gamma   90.00
#
_symmetry.space_group_name_H-M   'P 1'
#
loop_
_entity.id
_entity.type
_entity.pdbx_description
1 polymer ?
#
loop_
_entity_poly.entity_id
_entity_poly.type
_entity_poly.pdbx_seq_one_letter_code
_entity_poly.pdbx_strand_id
1 'polypeptide(L)'
;MNWVQDRWHEVTGASSTTWLAVGLWAVLAVGVLALIWANRQVRRHRRLTIDQIRPHVGVLMEPHAADWHVIEFVARNFGKTAAYNIRFSFVERPTVAAYENSSNGYADVVELQLPEELPTLAPNQEWRTVWDSAFERSELGDAIESRFSGTVTYYDRPDEPPRWKFWQPRRRSFETKVVLDWDALPPVQRVELMSMHDLANREKLKLELLRGVLSYFHYASTEPRIDVFRDEIERINRAADETRERWRARHQLDDPTDVHRRLAEPKAAAGKHRV
;
A
#
# COMPACT_ATOMS: atom_id res chain seq x y z
N MET A 1 66.17 -47.46 -11.23
CA MET A 1 65.05 -47.01 -12.09
C MET A 1 64.49 -48.15 -12.96
N ASN A 2 64.57 -49.42 -12.54
CA ASN A 2 64.18 -50.57 -13.39
C ASN A 2 62.78 -51.12 -13.11
N TRP A 3 62.20 -50.84 -11.93
CA TRP A 3 60.87 -51.35 -11.56
C TRP A 3 59.71 -50.76 -12.38
N VAL A 4 59.90 -49.55 -12.92
CA VAL A 4 58.94 -48.91 -13.82
C VAL A 4 59.02 -49.57 -15.20
N GLN A 5 60.23 -49.84 -15.71
CA GLN A 5 60.43 -50.49 -17.01
C GLN A 5 59.91 -51.92 -17.05
N ASP A 6 60.10 -52.70 -15.98
CA ASP A 6 59.59 -54.08 -15.89
C ASP A 6 58.05 -54.13 -15.89
N ARG A 7 57.39 -53.18 -15.21
CA ARG A 7 55.91 -53.08 -15.26
C ARG A 7 55.38 -52.66 -16.63
N TRP A 8 56.11 -51.85 -17.38
CA TRP A 8 55.72 -51.48 -18.75
C TRP A 8 55.86 -52.65 -19.73
N HIS A 9 56.86 -53.52 -19.53
CA HIS A 9 57.01 -54.73 -20.35
C HIS A 9 55.94 -55.80 -20.05
N GLU A 10 55.53 -55.94 -18.80
CA GLU A 10 54.48 -56.88 -18.41
C GLU A 10 53.08 -56.43 -18.91
N VAL A 11 52.84 -55.12 -18.96
CA VAL A 11 51.62 -54.50 -19.50
C VAL A 11 51.54 -54.60 -21.03
N THR A 12 52.69 -54.64 -21.72
CA THR A 12 52.74 -54.78 -23.19
C THR A 12 52.75 -56.24 -23.68
N GLY A 13 52.97 -57.22 -22.79
CA GLY A 13 52.90 -58.65 -23.09
C GLY A 13 51.49 -59.27 -23.02
N ALA A 14 50.49 -58.52 -22.56
CA ALA A 14 49.11 -58.99 -22.53
C ALA A 14 48.54 -59.07 -23.97
N SER A 15 48.02 -60.25 -24.34
CA SER A 15 47.43 -60.51 -25.66
C SER A 15 46.45 -59.39 -26.07
N SER A 16 46.42 -59.01 -27.35
CA SER A 16 45.58 -57.92 -27.87
C SER A 16 44.10 -58.00 -27.44
N THR A 17 43.60 -59.21 -27.19
CA THR A 17 42.26 -59.48 -26.65
C THR A 17 42.03 -58.94 -25.23
N THR A 18 43.06 -58.94 -24.39
CA THR A 18 42.99 -58.46 -22.99
C THR A 18 42.88 -56.94 -22.94
N TRP A 19 43.63 -56.25 -23.80
CA TRP A 19 43.54 -54.80 -23.98
C TRP A 19 42.20 -54.35 -24.55
N LEU A 20 41.63 -55.12 -25.48
CA LEU A 20 40.28 -54.88 -25.99
C LEU A 20 39.21 -55.02 -24.89
N ALA A 21 39.33 -56.02 -24.01
CA ALA A 21 38.43 -56.19 -22.88
C ALA A 21 38.53 -55.02 -21.88
N VAL A 22 39.74 -54.54 -21.58
CA VAL A 22 39.96 -53.37 -20.72
C VAL A 22 39.37 -52.10 -21.36
N GLY A 23 39.55 -51.92 -22.66
CA GLY A 23 38.96 -50.80 -23.40
C GLY A 23 37.43 -50.78 -23.34
N LEU A 24 36.79 -51.95 -23.47
CA LEU A 24 35.33 -52.08 -23.37
C LEU A 24 34.81 -51.66 -21.98
N TRP A 25 35.48 -52.11 -20.91
CA TRP A 25 35.15 -51.71 -19.54
C TRP A 25 35.40 -50.23 -19.28
N ALA A 26 36.46 -49.65 -19.86
CA ALA A 26 36.73 -48.22 -19.76
C ALA A 26 35.61 -47.38 -20.43
N VAL A 27 35.14 -47.79 -21.61
CA VAL A 27 34.01 -47.12 -22.29
C VAL A 27 32.73 -47.24 -21.46
N LEU A 28 32.45 -48.41 -20.89
CA LEU A 28 31.32 -48.62 -19.97
C LEU A 28 31.41 -47.71 -18.74
N ALA A 29 32.59 -47.64 -18.11
CA ALA A 29 32.82 -46.80 -16.94
C ALA A 29 32.63 -45.31 -17.26
N VAL A 30 33.16 -44.83 -18.40
CA VAL A 30 32.96 -43.46 -18.88
C VAL A 30 31.48 -43.19 -19.16
N GLY A 31 30.77 -44.13 -19.78
CA GLY A 31 29.33 -44.03 -20.01
C GLY A 31 28.53 -43.90 -18.71
N VAL A 32 28.83 -44.72 -17.70
CA VAL A 32 28.19 -44.66 -16.38
C VAL A 32 28.50 -43.33 -15.67
N LEU A 33 29.75 -42.88 -15.70
CA LEU A 33 30.16 -41.59 -15.14
C LEU A 33 29.46 -40.41 -15.81
N ALA A 34 29.35 -40.43 -17.14
CA ALA A 34 28.62 -39.43 -17.91
C ALA A 34 27.13 -39.41 -17.52
N LEU A 35 26.51 -40.58 -17.35
CA LEU A 35 25.10 -40.69 -16.92
C LEU A 35 24.88 -40.12 -15.52
N ILE A 36 25.78 -40.42 -14.58
CA ILE A 36 25.73 -39.89 -13.21
C ILE A 36 25.90 -38.38 -13.21
N TRP A 37 26.85 -37.85 -14.00
CA TRP A 37 27.11 -36.43 -14.10
C TRP A 37 25.92 -35.69 -14.74
N ALA A 38 25.38 -36.20 -15.84
CA ALA A 38 24.18 -35.66 -16.48
C ALA A 38 22.98 -35.63 -15.53
N ASN A 39 22.75 -36.71 -14.76
CA ASN A 39 21.66 -36.75 -13.77
C ASN A 39 21.87 -35.71 -12.65
N ARG A 40 23.10 -35.54 -12.16
CA ARG A 40 23.43 -34.48 -11.20
C ARG A 40 23.18 -33.09 -11.78
N GLN A 41 23.58 -32.86 -13.03
CA GLN A 41 23.42 -31.59 -13.71
C GLN A 41 21.93 -31.24 -13.93
N VAL A 42 21.13 -32.20 -14.39
CA VAL A 42 19.68 -32.05 -14.54
C VAL A 42 19.01 -31.76 -13.20
N ARG A 43 19.41 -32.45 -12.12
CA ARG A 43 18.88 -32.18 -10.77
C ARG A 43 19.21 -30.77 -10.29
N ARG A 44 20.41 -30.26 -10.56
CA ARG A 44 20.81 -28.88 -10.23
C ARG A 44 20.00 -27.86 -11.03
N HIS A 45 19.91 -28.04 -12.35
CA HIS A 45 19.11 -27.17 -13.22
C HIS A 45 17.65 -27.14 -12.78
N ARG A 46 17.04 -28.30 -12.49
CA ARG A 46 15.65 -28.36 -12.00
C ARG A 46 15.45 -27.56 -10.72
N ARG A 47 16.39 -27.59 -9.77
CA ARG A 47 16.29 -26.80 -8.53
C ARG A 47 16.34 -25.30 -8.83
N LEU A 48 17.32 -24.86 -9.63
CA LEU A 48 17.47 -23.45 -10.01
C LEU A 48 16.26 -22.93 -10.78
N THR A 49 15.72 -23.73 -11.69
CA THR A 49 14.51 -23.37 -12.44
C THR A 49 13.32 -23.21 -11.50
N ILE A 50 13.12 -24.13 -10.56
CA ILE A 50 12.03 -24.05 -9.56
C ILE A 50 12.16 -22.79 -8.71
N ASP A 51 13.37 -22.45 -8.27
CA ASP A 51 13.60 -21.25 -7.44
C ASP A 51 13.36 -19.95 -8.24
N GLN A 52 13.69 -19.93 -9.54
CA GLN A 52 13.44 -18.78 -10.42
C GLN A 52 11.97 -18.61 -10.82
N ILE A 53 11.20 -19.69 -10.88
CA ILE A 53 9.77 -19.66 -11.25
C ILE A 53 8.85 -19.65 -10.03
N ARG A 54 9.35 -19.36 -8.83
CA ARG A 54 8.54 -19.36 -7.61
C ARG A 54 7.37 -18.35 -7.67
N PRO A 55 6.22 -18.66 -7.05
CA PRO A 55 5.22 -17.65 -6.76
C PRO A 55 5.80 -16.65 -5.74
N HIS A 56 5.35 -15.40 -5.78
CA HIS A 56 5.76 -14.41 -4.79
C HIS A 56 4.60 -13.47 -4.51
N VAL A 57 3.88 -13.72 -3.43
CA VAL A 57 2.74 -12.88 -3.04
C VAL A 57 3.21 -11.84 -2.04
N GLY A 58 3.00 -10.57 -2.38
CA GLY A 58 3.19 -9.44 -1.49
C GLY A 58 1.85 -8.77 -1.20
N VAL A 59 1.80 -8.02 -0.10
CA VAL A 59 0.67 -7.17 0.26
C VAL A 59 1.18 -5.75 0.41
N LEU A 60 0.42 -4.80 -0.11
CA LEU A 60 0.78 -3.39 -0.24
C LEU A 60 -0.42 -2.51 0.12
N MET A 61 -0.11 -1.27 0.45
CA MET A 61 -1.08 -0.18 0.61
C MET A 61 -0.96 0.73 -0.60
N GLU A 62 -2.03 0.86 -1.38
CA GLU A 62 -2.05 1.72 -2.57
C GLU A 62 -3.20 2.72 -2.49
N PRO A 63 -3.00 3.99 -2.87
CA PRO A 63 -4.11 4.94 -3.04
C PRO A 63 -5.06 4.48 -4.15
N HIS A 64 -6.35 4.72 -3.96
CA HIS A 64 -7.38 4.44 -4.95
C HIS A 64 -7.22 5.36 -6.17
N ALA A 65 -7.40 4.82 -7.37
CA ALA A 65 -7.12 5.55 -8.62
C ALA A 65 -8.05 6.75 -8.86
N ALA A 66 -9.32 6.64 -8.46
CA ALA A 66 -10.28 7.74 -8.54
C ALA A 66 -10.26 8.64 -7.31
N ASP A 67 -9.67 8.16 -6.21
CA ASP A 67 -9.76 8.86 -4.94
C ASP A 67 -8.48 8.76 -4.12
N TRP A 68 -7.68 9.82 -4.18
CA TRP A 68 -6.32 9.85 -3.67
C TRP A 68 -6.21 9.68 -2.15
N HIS A 69 -7.26 9.99 -1.41
CA HIS A 69 -7.28 9.88 0.05
C HIS A 69 -7.76 8.50 0.54
N VAL A 70 -8.35 7.70 -0.33
CA VAL A 70 -8.78 6.33 0.00
C VAL A 70 -7.62 5.38 -0.23
N ILE A 71 -7.25 4.61 0.79
CA ILE A 71 -6.21 3.60 0.69
C ILE A 71 -6.86 2.22 0.56
N GLU A 72 -6.30 1.43 -0.34
CA GLU A 72 -6.70 0.07 -0.60
C GLU A 72 -5.66 -0.91 -0.06
N PHE A 73 -6.16 -2.02 0.46
CA PHE A 73 -5.36 -3.20 0.74
C PHE A 73 -5.22 -4.01 -0.55
N VAL A 74 -3.98 -4.18 -1.01
CA VAL A 74 -3.69 -4.85 -2.28
C VAL A 74 -2.82 -6.08 -2.04
N ALA A 75 -3.35 -7.27 -2.33
CA ALA A 75 -2.59 -8.51 -2.37
C ALA A 75 -2.24 -8.86 -3.81
N ARG A 76 -0.95 -8.92 -4.16
CA ARG A 76 -0.49 -9.12 -5.54
C ARG A 76 0.56 -10.21 -5.64
N ASN A 77 0.46 -11.01 -6.70
CA ASN A 77 1.47 -11.99 -7.04
C ASN A 77 2.52 -11.41 -8.02
N PHE A 78 3.71 -11.12 -7.51
CA PHE A 78 4.90 -10.68 -8.25
C PHE A 78 5.71 -11.85 -8.81
N GLY A 79 5.32 -13.09 -8.51
CA GLY A 79 6.00 -14.29 -8.99
C GLY A 79 5.68 -14.60 -10.45
N LYS A 80 6.45 -15.54 -11.03
CA LYS A 80 6.25 -16.03 -12.41
C LYS A 80 5.22 -17.15 -12.52
N THR A 81 4.76 -17.67 -11.39
CA THR A 81 3.78 -18.76 -11.31
C THR A 81 2.62 -18.38 -10.41
N ALA A 82 1.47 -19.04 -10.59
CA ALA A 82 0.29 -18.82 -9.77
C ALA A 82 0.54 -19.24 -8.32
N ALA A 83 0.03 -18.44 -7.39
CA ALA A 83 0.00 -18.74 -5.97
C ALA A 83 -1.37 -19.32 -5.61
N TYR A 84 -1.39 -20.34 -4.76
CA TYR A 84 -2.61 -21.03 -4.34
C TYR A 84 -2.78 -20.96 -2.83
N ASN A 85 -4.04 -21.03 -2.37
CA ASN A 85 -4.44 -21.07 -0.97
C ASN A 85 -3.73 -20.00 -0.12
N ILE A 86 -3.89 -18.74 -0.53
CA ILE A 86 -3.21 -17.60 0.09
C ILE A 86 -3.95 -17.24 1.37
N ARG A 87 -3.21 -17.18 2.49
CA ARG A 87 -3.76 -16.85 3.80
C ARG A 87 -2.99 -15.69 4.43
N PHE A 88 -3.74 -14.77 5.02
CA PHE A 88 -3.21 -13.60 5.72
C PHE A 88 -3.17 -13.87 7.22
N SER A 89 -2.01 -13.71 7.84
CA SER A 89 -1.81 -13.88 9.28
C SER A 89 -1.13 -12.64 9.84
N PHE A 90 -1.91 -11.72 10.41
CA PHE A 90 -1.37 -10.54 11.07
C PHE A 90 -1.26 -10.76 12.59
N VAL A 91 -0.22 -10.18 13.20
CA VAL A 91 -0.05 -10.19 14.66
C VAL A 91 -1.19 -9.41 15.31
N GLU A 92 -1.47 -8.24 14.76
CA GLU A 92 -2.61 -7.40 15.07
C GLU A 92 -3.45 -7.26 13.80
N ARG A 93 -4.75 -7.52 13.91
CA ARG A 93 -5.63 -7.48 12.75
C ARG A 93 -5.71 -6.04 12.21
N PRO A 94 -5.60 -5.84 10.88
CA PRO A 94 -5.78 -4.52 10.28
C PRO A 94 -7.11 -3.90 10.73
N THR A 95 -7.10 -2.63 11.13
CA THR A 95 -8.29 -1.91 11.62
C THR A 95 -8.75 -0.83 10.63
N VAL A 96 -10.05 -0.55 10.66
CA VAL A 96 -10.75 0.45 9.86
C VAL A 96 -11.64 1.30 10.77
N ALA A 97 -11.75 2.60 10.49
CA ALA A 97 -12.71 3.45 11.17
C ALA A 97 -14.12 3.32 10.53
N ALA A 98 -15.12 2.97 11.32
CA ALA A 98 -16.50 2.79 10.89
C ALA A 98 -17.30 4.09 11.10
N TYR A 99 -17.33 4.94 10.08
CA TYR A 99 -17.96 6.26 10.16
C TYR A 99 -19.50 6.22 10.08
N GLU A 100 -20.06 5.25 9.37
CA GLU A 100 -21.50 5.21 9.01
C GLU A 100 -22.45 4.86 10.17
N ASN A 101 -21.93 4.31 11.28
CA ASN A 101 -22.72 3.81 12.41
C ASN A 101 -22.53 4.61 13.71
N SER A 102 -21.83 5.75 13.65
CA SER A 102 -21.54 6.54 14.84
C SER A 102 -22.76 7.35 15.30
N SER A 103 -23.49 6.83 16.30
CA SER A 103 -24.60 7.58 16.92
C SER A 103 -24.14 8.83 17.68
N ASN A 104 -22.84 8.93 17.97
CA ASN A 104 -22.25 9.90 18.90
C ASN A 104 -21.21 10.83 18.23
N GLY A 105 -21.04 10.76 16.91
CA GLY A 105 -20.05 11.57 16.18
C GLY A 105 -18.58 11.15 16.37
N TYR A 106 -18.32 10.01 17.01
CA TYR A 106 -17.01 9.38 17.10
C TYR A 106 -17.02 8.11 16.24
N ALA A 107 -16.04 7.98 15.33
CA ALA A 107 -15.89 6.78 14.51
C ALA A 107 -15.43 5.61 15.38
N ASP A 108 -16.15 4.49 15.32
CA ASP A 108 -15.75 3.27 16.02
C ASP A 108 -14.65 2.56 15.23
N VAL A 109 -13.58 2.13 15.89
CA VAL A 109 -12.50 1.37 15.25
C VAL A 109 -12.90 -0.11 15.22
N VAL A 110 -13.03 -0.67 14.01
CA VAL A 110 -13.44 -2.06 13.76
C VAL A 110 -12.34 -2.81 13.01
N GLU A 111 -12.34 -4.13 13.09
CA GLU A 111 -11.42 -4.97 12.30
C GLU A 111 -11.80 -4.97 10.81
N LEU A 112 -10.80 -4.82 9.93
CA LEU A 112 -10.95 -4.94 8.49
C LEU A 112 -11.32 -6.39 8.13
N GLN A 113 -12.43 -6.56 7.43
CA GLN A 113 -12.91 -7.86 6.98
C GLN A 113 -12.09 -8.34 5.77
N LEU A 114 -11.09 -9.17 6.05
CA LEU A 114 -10.30 -9.86 5.03
C LEU A 114 -10.87 -11.28 4.79
N PRO A 115 -10.84 -11.79 3.54
CA PRO A 115 -11.21 -13.16 3.27
C PRO A 115 -10.25 -14.12 4.00
N GLU A 116 -10.79 -15.20 4.56
CA GLU A 116 -9.97 -16.21 5.26
C GLU A 116 -8.89 -16.82 4.36
N GLU A 117 -9.21 -16.99 3.07
CA GLU A 117 -8.31 -17.54 2.06
C GLU A 117 -8.65 -16.99 0.67
N LEU A 118 -7.62 -16.65 -0.11
CA LEU A 118 -7.75 -16.46 -1.56
C LEU A 118 -7.34 -17.76 -2.27
N PRO A 119 -8.23 -18.37 -3.08
CA PRO A 119 -7.97 -19.69 -3.65
C PRO A 119 -6.81 -19.68 -4.66
N THR A 120 -6.72 -18.64 -5.49
CA THR A 120 -5.66 -18.53 -6.51
C THR A 120 -5.40 -17.08 -6.88
N LEU A 121 -4.11 -16.72 -7.00
CA LEU A 121 -3.65 -15.50 -7.67
C LEU A 121 -2.70 -15.88 -8.81
N ALA A 122 -3.12 -15.63 -10.05
CA ALA A 122 -2.27 -15.79 -11.23
C ALA A 122 -1.07 -14.84 -11.20
N PRO A 123 -0.02 -15.08 -12.01
CA PRO A 123 1.11 -14.16 -12.14
C PRO A 123 0.63 -12.75 -12.49
N ASN A 124 1.11 -11.74 -11.78
CA ASN A 124 0.71 -10.33 -11.88
C ASN A 124 -0.76 -10.03 -11.58
N GLN A 125 -1.54 -11.01 -11.11
CA GLN A 125 -2.89 -10.76 -10.65
C GLN A 125 -2.86 -10.12 -9.26
N GLU A 126 -3.79 -9.20 -9.06
CA GLU A 126 -4.04 -8.53 -7.78
C GLU A 126 -5.46 -8.76 -7.32
N TRP A 127 -5.61 -8.84 -6.00
CA TRP A 127 -6.87 -8.75 -5.30
C TRP A 127 -6.82 -7.48 -4.44
N ARG A 128 -7.86 -6.66 -4.52
CA ARG A 128 -7.94 -5.36 -3.86
C ARG A 128 -9.21 -5.30 -3.04
N THR A 129 -9.12 -4.66 -1.89
CA THR A 129 -10.29 -4.20 -1.13
C THR A 129 -10.03 -2.81 -0.60
N VAL A 130 -11.08 -1.99 -0.53
CA VAL A 130 -11.02 -0.70 0.15
C VAL A 130 -10.69 -0.95 1.61
N TRP A 131 -9.72 -0.22 2.14
CA TRP A 131 -9.32 -0.33 3.54
C TRP A 131 -9.88 0.83 4.34
N ASP A 132 -9.37 2.05 4.14
CA ASP A 132 -9.77 3.22 4.94
C ASP A 132 -9.38 4.54 4.24
N SER A 133 -9.92 5.65 4.72
CA SER A 133 -9.54 6.99 4.31
C SER A 133 -8.32 7.46 5.11
N ALA A 134 -7.20 7.73 4.43
CA ALA A 134 -6.01 8.30 5.07
C ALA A 134 -6.29 9.68 5.69
N PHE A 135 -7.23 10.44 5.12
CA PHE A 135 -7.63 11.74 5.65
C PHE A 135 -8.40 11.58 6.96
N GLU A 136 -9.50 10.83 6.95
CA GLU A 136 -10.36 10.66 8.13
C GLU A 136 -9.63 9.89 9.24
N ARG A 137 -8.74 8.95 8.88
CA ARG A 137 -7.89 8.25 9.84
C ARG A 137 -6.93 9.20 10.57
N SER A 138 -6.44 10.24 9.89
CA SER A 138 -5.56 11.23 10.53
C SER A 138 -6.28 12.08 11.58
N GLU A 139 -7.60 12.23 11.49
CA GLU A 139 -8.42 12.93 12.47
C GLU A 139 -8.58 12.13 13.78
N LEU A 140 -8.53 10.80 13.71
CA LEU A 140 -8.54 9.94 14.89
C LEU A 140 -7.20 9.98 15.67
N GLY A 141 -6.11 10.39 15.02
CA GLY A 141 -4.78 10.46 15.62
C GLY A 141 -4.31 9.13 16.23
N ASP A 142 -3.73 9.18 17.43
CA ASP A 142 -3.17 8.02 18.16
C ASP A 142 -4.22 7.00 18.62
N ALA A 143 -5.52 7.26 18.40
CA ALA A 143 -6.58 6.34 18.79
C ALA A 143 -6.64 5.09 17.90
N ILE A 144 -5.97 5.10 16.74
CA ILE A 144 -5.95 4.01 15.79
C ILE A 144 -4.51 3.58 15.46
N GLU A 145 -4.25 2.28 15.48
CA GLU A 145 -2.92 1.72 15.20
C GLU A 145 -2.47 2.05 13.78
N SER A 146 -1.22 2.51 13.60
CA SER A 146 -0.69 2.89 12.29
C SER A 146 0.08 1.75 11.62
N ARG A 147 0.55 0.75 12.39
CA ARG A 147 1.46 -0.28 11.87
C ARG A 147 0.99 -1.71 12.13
N PHE A 148 0.74 -2.44 11.04
CA PHE A 148 0.32 -3.83 11.08
C PHE A 148 1.41 -4.74 10.52
N SER A 149 1.96 -5.58 11.38
CA SER A 149 2.92 -6.62 10.97
C SER A 149 2.22 -7.96 10.79
N GLY A 150 2.59 -8.67 9.71
CA GLY A 150 1.99 -9.94 9.39
C GLY A 150 2.80 -10.77 8.42
N THR A 151 2.22 -11.91 8.09
CA THR A 151 2.79 -12.91 7.24
C THR A 151 1.72 -13.39 6.26
N VAL A 152 2.12 -13.52 4.99
CA VAL A 152 1.31 -14.13 3.94
C VAL A 152 1.88 -15.51 3.67
N THR A 153 1.02 -16.52 3.78
CA THR A 153 1.37 -17.92 3.46
C THR A 153 0.67 -18.34 2.17
N TYR A 154 1.37 -19.05 1.29
CA TYR A 154 0.85 -19.48 -0.01
C TYR A 154 1.61 -20.70 -0.56
N TYR A 155 1.07 -21.33 -1.61
CA TYR A 155 1.62 -22.55 -2.19
C TYR A 155 1.86 -22.43 -3.70
N ASP A 156 2.76 -23.26 -4.23
CA ASP A 156 3.05 -23.37 -5.67
C ASP A 156 2.04 -24.20 -6.46
N ARG A 157 1.15 -24.91 -5.77
CA ARG A 157 0.21 -25.88 -6.36
C ARG A 157 -1.10 -25.93 -5.59
N PRO A 158 -2.21 -26.29 -6.26
CA PRO A 158 -3.49 -26.53 -5.60
C PRO A 158 -3.40 -27.72 -4.63
N ASP A 159 -4.29 -27.74 -3.64
CA ASP A 159 -4.35 -28.79 -2.62
C ASP A 159 -4.78 -30.15 -3.20
N GLU A 160 -5.72 -30.14 -4.14
CA GLU A 160 -6.22 -31.36 -4.78
C GLU A 160 -5.36 -31.75 -5.99
N PRO A 161 -4.64 -32.87 -5.93
CA PRO A 161 -3.92 -33.36 -7.09
C PRO A 161 -4.91 -33.83 -8.18
N PRO A 162 -4.58 -33.68 -9.47
CA PRO A 162 -5.36 -34.28 -10.54
C PRO A 162 -5.52 -35.79 -10.29
N ARG A 163 -6.76 -36.29 -10.34
CA ARG A 163 -7.14 -37.70 -10.07
C ARG A 163 -6.28 -38.77 -10.75
N TRP A 164 -5.57 -38.43 -11.81
CA TRP A 164 -4.73 -39.34 -12.58
C TRP A 164 -3.27 -39.47 -12.10
N LYS A 165 -2.79 -38.64 -11.15
CA LYS A 165 -1.39 -38.67 -10.71
C LYS A 165 -1.26 -38.95 -9.21
N PHE A 166 -1.06 -40.23 -8.87
CA PHE A 166 -0.84 -40.71 -7.49
C PHE A 166 0.55 -40.38 -6.91
N TRP A 167 1.55 -40.08 -7.74
CA TRP A 167 2.95 -39.86 -7.30
C TRP A 167 3.42 -38.43 -7.60
N GLN A 168 2.76 -37.43 -7.01
CA GLN A 168 3.26 -36.06 -7.05
C GLN A 168 4.04 -35.69 -5.79
N PRO A 169 5.15 -34.94 -5.92
CA PRO A 169 5.83 -34.38 -4.77
C PRO A 169 4.91 -33.41 -4.02
N ARG A 170 5.02 -33.42 -2.68
CA ARG A 170 4.25 -32.55 -1.77
C ARG A 170 4.39 -31.07 -2.18
N ARG A 171 3.28 -30.32 -2.14
CA ARG A 171 3.27 -28.87 -2.38
C ARG A 171 4.26 -28.16 -1.45
N ARG A 172 4.90 -27.10 -1.95
CA ARG A 172 5.82 -26.29 -1.15
C ARG A 172 5.08 -25.08 -0.61
N SER A 173 5.19 -24.87 0.70
CA SER A 173 4.71 -23.65 1.35
C SER A 173 5.75 -22.55 1.22
N PHE A 174 5.28 -21.35 0.90
CA PHE A 174 6.06 -20.14 0.89
C PHE A 174 5.48 -19.15 1.87
N GLU A 175 6.35 -18.33 2.42
CA GLU A 175 6.02 -17.32 3.41
C GLU A 175 6.61 -15.99 2.96
N THR A 176 5.84 -14.91 3.11
CA THR A 176 6.31 -13.55 2.88
C THR A 176 5.89 -12.68 4.06
N LYS A 177 6.89 -12.08 4.71
CA LYS A 177 6.66 -11.12 5.79
C LYS A 177 6.20 -9.79 5.18
N VAL A 178 5.17 -9.21 5.77
CA VAL A 178 4.57 -7.96 5.34
C VAL A 178 4.48 -7.03 6.53
N VAL A 179 4.77 -5.75 6.29
CA VAL A 179 4.50 -4.67 7.23
C VAL A 179 3.69 -3.63 6.45
N LEU A 180 2.50 -3.33 6.94
CA LEU A 180 1.62 -2.30 6.43
C LEU A 180 1.69 -1.15 7.41
N ASP A 181 2.17 0.00 6.95
CA ASP A 181 2.48 1.14 7.79
C ASP A 181 1.83 2.38 7.18
N TRP A 182 0.85 2.93 7.90
CA TRP A 182 0.15 4.15 7.51
C TRP A 182 1.06 5.37 7.57
N ASP A 183 2.06 5.38 8.46
CA ASP A 183 3.01 6.49 8.59
C ASP A 183 4.03 6.53 7.43
N ALA A 184 4.15 5.43 6.68
CA ALA A 184 4.97 5.37 5.47
C ALA A 184 4.29 5.99 4.24
N LEU A 185 2.98 6.26 4.31
CA LEU A 185 2.26 6.90 3.22
C LEU A 185 2.56 8.41 3.15
N PRO A 186 2.57 9.01 1.94
CA PRO A 186 2.74 10.45 1.82
C PRO A 186 1.59 11.18 2.54
N PRO A 187 1.88 12.30 3.25
CA PRO A 187 0.86 13.01 4.00
C PRO A 187 -0.23 13.55 3.06
N VAL A 188 -1.47 13.22 3.41
CA VAL A 188 -2.67 13.54 2.63
C VAL A 188 -3.15 14.94 3.03
N GLN A 189 -2.44 15.98 2.59
CA GLN A 189 -2.82 17.38 2.87
C GLN A 189 -3.64 17.99 1.73
N ARG A 190 -4.83 18.50 2.05
CA ARG A 190 -5.65 19.27 1.12
C ARG A 190 -5.15 20.71 1.07
N VAL A 191 -4.53 21.11 -0.04
CA VAL A 191 -4.19 22.51 -0.30
C VAL A 191 -5.32 23.13 -1.14
N GLU A 192 -6.28 23.78 -0.49
CA GLU A 192 -7.27 24.60 -1.19
C GLU A 192 -6.61 25.90 -1.66
N LEU A 193 -6.26 25.98 -2.95
CA LEU A 193 -5.80 27.20 -3.59
C LEU A 193 -7.01 28.08 -3.90
N MET A 194 -7.32 29.04 -3.02
CA MET A 194 -8.32 30.06 -3.33
C MET A 194 -7.83 30.91 -4.52
N SER A 195 -8.61 30.93 -5.61
CA SER A 195 -8.34 31.81 -6.74
C SER A 195 -8.59 33.27 -6.36
N MET A 196 -7.99 34.23 -7.07
CA MET A 196 -8.31 35.66 -6.92
C MET A 196 -9.81 35.93 -7.10
N HIS A 197 -10.51 35.11 -7.89
CA HIS A 197 -11.96 35.18 -8.05
C HIS A 197 -12.71 34.79 -6.76
N ASP A 198 -12.26 33.75 -6.07
CA ASP A 198 -12.88 33.29 -4.82
C ASP A 198 -12.64 34.29 -3.69
N LEU A 199 -11.44 34.88 -3.64
CA LEU A 199 -11.14 36.00 -2.73
C LEU A 199 -12.04 37.21 -3.01
N ALA A 200 -12.22 37.58 -4.29
CA ALA A 200 -13.09 38.68 -4.67
C ALA A 200 -14.56 38.41 -4.33
N ASN A 201 -15.05 37.18 -4.54
CA ASN A 201 -16.40 36.78 -4.14
C ASN A 201 -16.56 36.83 -2.61
N ARG A 202 -15.56 36.40 -1.84
CA ARG A 202 -15.57 36.47 -0.37
C ARG A 202 -15.64 37.92 0.13
N GLU A 203 -14.82 38.81 -0.45
CA GLU A 203 -14.85 40.24 -0.12
C GLU A 203 -16.17 40.90 -0.55
N LYS A 204 -16.72 40.53 -1.71
CA LYS A 204 -18.05 41.01 -2.14
C LYS A 204 -19.14 40.62 -1.14
N LEU A 205 -19.16 39.36 -0.68
CA LEU A 205 -20.13 38.89 0.31
C LEU A 205 -20.00 39.64 1.64
N LYS A 206 -18.78 39.95 2.08
CA LYS A 206 -18.56 40.78 3.28
C LYS A 206 -19.11 42.20 3.10
N LEU A 207 -18.88 42.83 1.94
CA LEU A 207 -19.41 44.16 1.63
C LEU A 207 -20.93 44.17 1.55
N GLU A 208 -21.55 43.14 0.98
CA GLU A 208 -23.01 42.99 0.95
C GLU A 208 -23.61 42.83 2.35
N LEU A 209 -22.93 42.08 3.24
CA LEU A 209 -23.32 41.94 4.63
C LEU A 209 -23.23 43.28 5.38
N LEU A 210 -22.14 44.03 5.21
CA LEU A 210 -21.99 45.37 5.79
C LEU A 210 -23.07 46.34 5.29
N ARG A 211 -23.42 46.28 3.99
CA ARG A 211 -24.50 47.08 3.41
C ARG A 211 -25.85 46.73 4.05
N GLY A 212 -26.11 45.44 4.28
CA GLY A 212 -27.33 44.98 4.97
C GLY A 212 -27.42 45.53 6.39
N VAL A 213 -26.33 45.44 7.14
CA VAL A 213 -26.23 45.96 8.52
C VAL A 213 -26.43 47.48 8.55
N LEU A 214 -25.81 48.23 7.63
CA LEU A 214 -25.98 49.68 7.55
C LEU A 214 -27.43 50.07 7.22
N SER A 215 -28.06 49.35 6.28
CA SER A 215 -29.45 49.58 5.90
C SER A 215 -30.40 49.31 7.08
N TYR A 216 -30.11 48.26 7.87
CA TYR A 216 -30.82 47.96 9.10
C TYR A 216 -30.65 49.08 10.14
N PHE A 217 -29.44 49.60 10.36
CA PHE A 217 -29.22 50.72 11.29
C PHE A 217 -29.93 52.01 10.87
N HIS A 218 -29.99 52.29 9.56
CA HIS A 218 -30.74 53.44 9.04
C HIS A 218 -32.26 53.29 9.26
N TYR A 219 -32.79 52.07 9.07
CA TYR A 219 -34.20 51.79 9.38
C TYR A 219 -34.46 51.93 10.89
N ALA A 220 -33.59 51.33 11.72
CA ALA A 220 -33.64 51.42 13.17
C ALA A 220 -33.57 52.88 13.68
N SER A 221 -32.78 53.76 13.06
CA SER A 221 -32.73 55.17 13.49
C SER A 221 -34.01 55.96 13.20
N THR A 222 -34.92 55.41 12.39
CA THR A 222 -36.18 56.07 11.99
C THR A 222 -37.38 55.61 12.86
N GLU A 223 -37.30 54.44 13.49
CA GLU A 223 -38.39 53.84 14.29
C GLU A 223 -38.11 54.00 15.81
N PRO A 224 -38.85 54.82 16.58
CA PRO A 224 -38.49 55.12 17.98
C PRO A 224 -39.00 54.11 19.02
N ARG A 225 -39.51 52.93 18.63
CA ARG A 225 -40.19 51.98 19.54
C ARG A 225 -39.21 51.01 20.20
N ILE A 226 -39.06 51.14 21.52
CA ILE A 226 -38.11 50.35 22.34
C ILE A 226 -38.39 48.84 22.32
N ASP A 227 -39.66 48.43 22.33
CA ASP A 227 -40.03 47.01 22.40
C ASP A 227 -39.63 46.25 21.12
N VAL A 228 -39.73 46.93 19.96
CA VAL A 228 -39.34 46.37 18.65
C VAL A 228 -37.82 46.13 18.60
N PHE A 229 -37.03 46.99 19.22
CA PHE A 229 -35.57 46.80 19.28
C PHE A 229 -35.17 45.60 20.14
N ARG A 230 -35.87 45.37 21.26
CA ARG A 230 -35.57 44.21 22.14
C ARG A 230 -35.84 42.90 21.41
N ASP A 231 -37.02 42.77 20.79
CA ASP A 231 -37.40 41.57 20.05
C ASP A 231 -36.46 41.29 18.87
N GLU A 232 -35.99 42.34 18.17
CA GLU A 232 -35.09 42.17 17.03
C GLU A 232 -33.64 41.87 17.44
N ILE A 233 -33.16 42.44 18.56
CA ILE A 233 -31.85 42.09 19.13
C ILE A 233 -31.83 40.62 19.54
N GLU A 234 -32.88 40.13 20.20
CA GLU A 234 -32.99 38.72 20.56
C GLU A 234 -33.01 37.80 19.33
N ARG A 235 -33.69 38.22 18.26
CA ARG A 235 -33.72 37.48 16.98
C ARG A 235 -32.35 37.43 16.31
N ILE A 236 -31.65 38.56 16.22
CA ILE A 236 -30.31 38.63 15.62
C ILE A 236 -29.30 37.83 16.43
N ASN A 237 -29.31 37.95 17.76
CA ASN A 237 -28.41 37.18 18.63
C ASN A 237 -28.66 35.69 18.48
N ARG A 238 -29.92 35.24 18.47
CA ARG A 238 -30.26 33.83 18.24
C ARG A 238 -29.78 33.33 16.88
N ALA A 239 -30.02 34.10 15.81
CA ALA A 239 -29.54 33.74 14.48
C ALA A 239 -28.01 33.71 14.37
N ALA A 240 -27.32 34.62 15.07
CA ALA A 240 -25.86 34.66 15.14
C ALA A 240 -25.31 33.45 15.91
N ASP A 241 -25.92 33.09 17.04
CA ASP A 241 -25.54 31.93 17.84
C ASP A 241 -25.75 30.62 17.09
N GLU A 242 -26.90 30.42 16.45
CA GLU A 242 -27.19 29.27 15.58
C GLU A 242 -26.18 29.16 14.42
N THR A 243 -25.76 30.30 13.87
CA THR A 243 -24.74 30.32 12.81
C THR A 243 -23.37 29.98 13.38
N ARG A 244 -23.01 30.52 14.55
CA ARG A 244 -21.74 30.22 15.24
C ARG A 244 -21.66 28.77 15.68
N GLU A 245 -22.77 28.15 16.06
CA GLU A 245 -22.85 26.72 16.37
C GLU A 245 -22.69 25.85 15.13
N ARG A 246 -23.38 26.18 14.03
CA ARG A 246 -23.20 25.50 12.73
C ARG A 246 -21.77 25.65 12.19
N TRP A 247 -21.11 26.77 12.46
CA TRP A 247 -19.69 26.95 12.11
C TRP A 247 -18.78 26.14 13.02
N ARG A 248 -19.01 26.11 14.34
CA ARG A 248 -18.24 25.27 15.26
C ARG A 248 -18.37 23.79 14.91
N ALA A 249 -19.58 23.31 14.65
CA ALA A 249 -19.82 21.93 14.25
C ALA A 249 -19.13 21.54 12.93
N ARG A 250 -18.93 22.52 12.02
CA ARG A 250 -18.22 22.31 10.75
C ARG A 250 -16.70 22.46 10.85
N HIS A 251 -16.20 23.44 11.61
CA HIS A 251 -14.75 23.62 11.80
C HIS A 251 -14.11 22.58 12.72
N GLN A 252 -14.92 21.88 13.53
CA GLN A 252 -14.44 20.70 14.24
C GLN A 252 -14.21 19.49 13.30
N LEU A 253 -14.66 19.58 12.04
CA LEU A 253 -14.53 18.57 10.98
C LEU A 253 -13.62 19.03 9.81
N ASP A 254 -13.26 20.32 9.76
CA ASP A 254 -12.46 20.92 8.68
C ASP A 254 -11.56 21.99 9.31
N ASP A 255 -10.30 21.67 9.61
CA ASP A 255 -9.27 22.66 9.91
C ASP A 255 -8.38 22.89 8.67
N PRO A 256 -8.81 23.71 7.69
CA PRO A 256 -7.91 24.15 6.65
C PRO A 256 -6.92 25.14 7.27
N THR A 257 -5.67 24.71 7.38
CA THR A 257 -4.56 25.62 7.68
C THR A 257 -4.47 26.64 6.55
N ASP A 258 -5.08 27.82 6.75
CA ASP A 258 -4.99 28.95 5.83
C ASP A 258 -3.52 29.44 5.77
N VAL A 259 -2.73 28.85 4.88
CA VAL A 259 -1.35 29.30 4.62
C VAL A 259 -1.41 30.55 3.74
N HIS A 260 -1.61 31.71 4.35
CA HIS A 260 -1.33 32.97 3.71
C HIS A 260 0.19 33.10 3.48
N ARG A 261 0.69 32.64 2.31
CA ARG A 261 2.02 33.04 1.85
C ARG A 261 1.99 34.54 1.59
N ARG A 262 2.43 35.32 2.58
CA ARG A 262 2.79 36.73 2.42
C ARG A 262 3.89 36.79 1.37
N LEU A 263 3.52 37.09 0.12
CA LEU A 263 4.45 37.38 -0.95
C LEU A 263 5.30 38.56 -0.46
N ALA A 264 6.55 38.30 -0.07
CA ALA A 264 7.47 39.34 0.34
C ALA A 264 7.63 40.31 -0.84
N GLU A 265 7.31 41.58 -0.61
CA GLU A 265 7.56 42.64 -1.59
C GLU A 265 9.02 42.57 -2.06
N PRO A 266 9.28 42.67 -3.37
CA PRO A 266 10.64 42.80 -3.85
C PRO A 266 11.18 44.13 -3.35
N LYS A 267 12.06 44.08 -2.32
CA LYS A 267 12.86 45.22 -1.89
C LYS A 267 13.51 45.80 -3.14
N ALA A 268 13.06 47.00 -3.50
CA ALA A 268 13.63 47.79 -4.57
C ALA A 268 15.15 47.91 -4.32
N ALA A 269 15.92 47.15 -5.09
CA ALA A 269 17.34 47.40 -5.29
C ALA A 269 17.47 48.65 -6.17
N ALA A 270 17.12 49.81 -5.59
CA ALA A 270 17.49 51.10 -6.14
C ALA A 270 18.96 51.32 -5.80
N GLY A 271 19.83 50.84 -6.69
CA GLY A 271 21.24 51.17 -6.69
C GLY A 271 21.41 52.69 -6.72
N LYS A 272 21.96 53.26 -5.65
CA LYS A 272 22.48 54.62 -5.65
C LYS A 272 23.86 54.60 -6.29
N HIS A 273 23.90 55.07 -7.53
CA HIS A 273 25.09 55.68 -8.11
C HIS A 273 25.48 56.96 -7.35
N ARG A 274 26.73 57.05 -6.92
CA ARG A 274 27.62 58.24 -7.01
C ARG A 274 29.02 57.80 -6.54
N VAL A 275 29.99 57.71 -7.46
CA VAL A 275 31.06 58.71 -7.75
C VAL A 275 31.86 59.02 -6.49
#